data_AF-A0A0F9LMB4-F1
#
_entry.id   AF-A0A0F9LMB4-F1
#
_cell.length_a   1.000
_cell.length_b   1.000
_cell.length_c   1.000
_cell.angle_alpha   90.00
_cell.angle_beta   90.00
_cell.angle_gamma   90.00
#
_symmetry.space_group_name_H-M   'P 1'
#
loop_
_entity.id
_entity.type
_entity.pdbx_description
1 polymer ?
#
loop_
_entity_poly.entity_id
_entity_poly.type
_entity_poly.pdbx_seq_one_letter_code
_entity_poly.pdbx_strand_id
1 'polypeptide(L)'
;MAEVQGRRIESLQTALQSPNILPQIVFVDGDLNEAMFLALLNQIPDAATFNKKFSHYEDTWRPLTDTVDGAVSGTTGTTIKVDTPLAFMPNHLWQNKRTGETYLVDSTSEGASTIDVQREIGRNSSDSTGVAAAAINDGDTLIRIGPSLGEVSTRQTAESTTTDEVFNYAEKKRYDPSMSDVQRKTELITGNDWEYQLDKTMKQARKDLNGWLYIGERNKAQINSQTHWFSGGLNFFISSNLETVPGTLHEHAFDQWLADEAMRYGRPEKTMLASMNMIRALNHIGKDYISIERANLGTKDMALGISVTKFMSPTGRTLNILEDRFLTEAFSGHAYVVDMNVVRMRHFSNNGLDGRLKLTPNTQDVDSDDFVATISGDIGLEVGPEKHHGKITGVTAGARGRSVS
;
A
#
# COMPACT_ATOMS: atom_id res chain seq x y z
N MET A 1 -22.73 58.52 20.15
CA MET A 1 -23.61 57.69 19.30
C MET A 1 -22.71 56.72 18.56
N ALA A 2 -22.95 55.43 18.79
CA ALA A 2 -21.99 54.36 18.58
C ALA A 2 -21.88 53.88 17.13
N GLU A 3 -20.67 53.50 16.78
CA GLU A 3 -20.21 52.77 15.60
C GLU A 3 -21.00 51.47 15.39
N VAL A 4 -21.63 51.28 14.22
CA VAL A 4 -22.25 50.01 13.83
C VAL A 4 -21.42 49.39 12.73
N GLN A 5 -20.54 48.49 13.16
CA GLN A 5 -19.68 47.65 12.34
C GLN A 5 -20.48 46.62 11.53
N GLY A 6 -20.26 46.58 10.22
CA GLY A 6 -19.53 45.47 9.57
C GLY A 6 -19.95 44.01 9.77
N ARG A 7 -21.13 43.68 10.29
CA ARG A 7 -21.57 42.29 10.47
C ARG A 7 -22.71 41.94 9.51
N ARG A 8 -22.42 41.62 8.24
CA ARG A 8 -23.44 40.94 7.39
C ARG A 8 -22.95 40.19 6.15
N ILE A 9 -21.67 39.83 6.05
CA ILE A 9 -21.18 39.04 4.89
C ILE A 9 -20.62 37.66 5.28
N GLU A 10 -20.17 37.46 6.52
CA GLU A 10 -19.59 36.16 6.92
C GLU A 10 -20.62 35.03 7.13
N SER A 11 -21.91 35.35 7.31
CA SER A 11 -22.92 34.31 7.63
C SER A 11 -23.44 33.51 6.42
N LEU A 12 -23.11 33.90 5.18
CA LEU A 12 -23.51 33.16 3.98
C LEU A 12 -22.45 32.18 3.48
N GLN A 13 -21.18 32.39 3.82
CA GLN A 13 -20.11 31.46 3.43
C GLN A 13 -20.11 30.18 4.26
N THR A 14 -20.57 30.25 5.52
CA THR A 14 -20.66 29.06 6.40
C THR A 14 -21.77 28.09 5.97
N ALA A 15 -22.78 28.55 5.21
CA ALA A 15 -23.88 27.71 4.73
C ALA A 15 -23.55 26.90 3.46
N LEU A 16 -22.43 27.18 2.78
CA LEU A 16 -21.98 26.45 1.58
C LEU A 16 -21.04 25.28 1.87
N GLN A 17 -20.67 25.06 3.13
CA GLN A 17 -20.07 23.80 3.54
C GLN A 17 -21.19 22.78 3.75
N SER A 18 -21.63 22.16 2.64
CA SER A 18 -22.39 20.92 2.70
C SER A 18 -21.61 19.96 3.62
N PRO A 19 -22.26 19.40 4.67
CA PRO A 19 -21.56 18.56 5.64
C PRO A 19 -20.93 17.36 4.94
N ASN A 20 -19.72 16.98 5.37
CA ASN A 20 -19.09 15.75 4.92
C ASN A 20 -20.00 14.59 5.33
N ILE A 21 -20.55 13.87 4.34
CA ILE A 21 -21.51 12.77 4.58
C ILE A 21 -20.81 11.43 4.85
N LEU A 22 -19.48 11.35 4.69
CA LEU A 22 -18.71 10.15 5.04
C LEU A 22 -18.94 9.68 6.49
N PRO A 23 -18.84 10.54 7.53
CA PRO A 23 -19.04 10.14 8.92
C PRO A 23 -20.52 9.99 9.36
N GLN A 24 -21.50 10.67 8.76
CA GLN A 24 -22.89 10.68 9.26
C GLN A 24 -23.73 9.45 8.85
N ILE A 25 -23.38 8.76 7.78
CA ILE A 25 -24.08 7.55 7.31
C ILE A 25 -23.68 6.31 8.13
N VAL A 26 -22.62 6.39 8.96
CA VAL A 26 -22.13 5.30 9.82
C VAL A 26 -23.15 4.87 10.88
N PHE A 27 -24.14 5.71 11.21
CA PHE A 27 -25.03 5.49 12.35
C PHE A 27 -26.42 4.94 12.00
N VAL A 28 -26.81 4.86 10.72
CA VAL A 28 -28.22 4.65 10.35
C VAL A 28 -28.56 3.21 9.95
N ASP A 29 -27.58 2.38 9.57
CA ASP A 29 -27.85 1.04 9.05
C ASP A 29 -27.03 -0.04 9.76
N GLY A 30 -27.71 -0.95 10.47
CA GLY A 30 -27.10 -2.02 11.27
C GLY A 30 -26.26 -2.98 10.43
N ASP A 31 -26.70 -3.26 9.20
CA ASP A 31 -25.97 -4.13 8.26
C ASP A 31 -24.67 -3.47 7.74
N LEU A 32 -24.57 -2.14 7.79
CA LEU A 32 -23.36 -1.38 7.41
C LEU A 32 -22.43 -1.10 8.59
N ASN A 33 -22.94 -1.11 9.81
CA ASN A 33 -22.12 -1.09 11.03
C ASN A 33 -21.48 -2.48 11.28
N GLU A 34 -22.12 -3.56 10.84
CA GLU A 34 -21.53 -4.91 10.72
C GLU A 34 -20.72 -5.12 9.42
N ALA A 35 -20.75 -4.14 8.50
CA ALA A 35 -20.14 -4.28 7.19
C ALA A 35 -18.63 -4.11 7.23
N MET A 36 -17.98 -5.27 7.28
CA MET A 36 -16.66 -5.53 6.73
C MET A 36 -16.55 -5.20 5.21
N PHE A 37 -17.42 -4.37 4.63
CA PHE A 37 -17.34 -3.90 3.23
C PHE A 37 -16.54 -2.62 3.05
N LEU A 38 -16.23 -1.88 4.13
CA LEU A 38 -15.62 -0.55 4.08
C LEU A 38 -14.33 -0.47 4.90
N ALA A 39 -13.70 -1.61 5.16
CA ALA A 39 -12.56 -1.72 6.07
C ALA A 39 -11.42 -0.78 5.64
N LEU A 40 -11.14 -0.68 4.34
CA LEU A 40 -10.15 0.25 3.81
C LEU A 40 -10.63 1.71 3.88
N LEU A 41 -11.83 2.01 3.38
CA LEU A 41 -12.34 3.38 3.31
C LEU A 41 -12.44 4.05 4.69
N ASN A 42 -12.81 3.32 5.74
CA ASN A 42 -12.96 3.86 7.09
C ASN A 42 -11.62 4.07 7.82
N GLN A 43 -10.55 3.41 7.40
CA GLN A 43 -9.24 3.48 8.07
C GLN A 43 -8.28 4.47 7.44
N ILE A 44 -8.51 4.90 6.19
CA ILE A 44 -7.64 5.84 5.52
C ILE A 44 -7.87 7.27 6.07
N PRO A 45 -6.82 7.97 6.50
CA PRO A 45 -6.92 9.38 6.88
C PRO A 45 -7.09 10.30 5.67
N ASP A 46 -7.89 11.35 5.83
CA ASP A 46 -8.11 12.38 4.81
C ASP A 46 -7.01 13.46 4.81
N ALA A 47 -6.60 13.91 3.63
CA ALA A 47 -5.69 15.03 3.43
C ALA A 47 -6.11 15.90 2.23
N ALA A 48 -5.93 17.21 2.33
CA ALA A 48 -6.21 18.15 1.25
C ALA A 48 -5.09 18.17 0.19
N THR A 49 -5.44 18.47 -1.06
CA THR A 49 -4.50 18.83 -2.13
C THR A 49 -5.02 20.02 -2.96
N PHE A 50 -4.11 20.84 -3.48
CA PHE A 50 -4.42 22.01 -4.31
C PHE A 50 -4.38 21.72 -5.81
N ASN A 51 -3.77 20.60 -6.21
CA ASN A 51 -3.57 20.23 -7.60
C ASN A 51 -4.28 18.90 -7.91
N LYS A 52 -4.81 18.80 -9.13
CA LYS A 52 -5.46 17.56 -9.60
C LYS A 52 -4.45 16.43 -9.79
N LYS A 53 -3.22 16.73 -10.19
CA LYS A 53 -2.07 15.84 -10.06
C LYS A 53 -1.42 16.15 -8.72
N PHE A 54 -1.38 15.18 -7.81
CA PHE A 54 -0.59 15.29 -6.59
C PHE A 54 0.57 14.31 -6.66
N SER A 55 1.72 14.74 -6.16
CA SER A 55 2.91 13.91 -6.05
C SER A 55 3.45 13.93 -4.65
N HIS A 56 4.06 12.81 -4.30
CA HIS A 56 4.88 12.67 -3.12
C HIS A 56 6.24 12.14 -3.54
N TYR A 57 7.22 12.44 -2.72
CA TYR A 57 8.61 12.16 -2.98
C TYR A 57 9.04 10.99 -2.10
N GLU A 58 9.61 9.97 -2.73
CA GLU A 58 10.11 8.80 -2.05
C GLU A 58 11.63 8.80 -2.11
N ASP A 59 12.25 8.62 -0.95
CA ASP A 59 13.69 8.43 -0.85
C ASP A 59 13.95 7.05 -0.25
N THR A 60 14.95 6.37 -0.77
CA THR A 60 15.32 5.04 -0.29
C THR A 60 16.73 5.06 0.27
N TRP A 61 16.91 4.36 1.38
CA TRP A 61 18.25 4.11 1.90
C TRP A 61 19.05 3.33 0.88
N ARG A 62 20.32 3.70 0.75
CA ARG A 62 21.25 2.99 -0.12
C ARG A 62 21.29 1.50 0.21
N PRO A 63 21.28 0.62 -0.81
CA PRO A 63 21.26 -0.82 -0.59
C PRO A 63 22.47 -1.26 0.24
N LEU A 64 22.27 -2.26 1.10
CA LEU A 64 23.33 -2.88 1.90
C LEU A 64 24.14 -3.87 1.05
N THR A 65 23.53 -4.43 0.03
CA THR A 65 24.10 -5.49 -0.80
C THR A 65 23.94 -5.16 -2.27
N ASP A 66 24.89 -5.61 -3.08
CA ASP A 66 24.79 -5.59 -4.55
C ASP A 66 25.31 -6.91 -5.12
N THR A 67 25.01 -7.19 -6.39
CA THR A 67 25.43 -8.41 -7.09
C THR A 67 26.47 -8.11 -8.17
N VAL A 68 27.39 -9.06 -8.35
CA VAL A 68 28.42 -9.01 -9.39
C VAL A 68 27.81 -9.47 -10.72
N ASP A 69 27.96 -8.65 -11.76
CA ASP A 69 27.49 -8.92 -13.14
C ASP A 69 28.68 -9.35 -14.02
N GLY A 70 29.03 -10.63 -13.95
CA GLY A 70 30.11 -11.24 -14.70
C GLY A 70 31.30 -11.68 -13.84
N ALA A 71 31.73 -12.93 -14.07
CA ALA A 71 32.82 -13.53 -13.32
C ALA A 71 34.17 -12.83 -13.55
N VAL A 72 34.87 -12.50 -12.46
CA VAL A 72 36.26 -12.02 -12.52
C VAL A 72 37.17 -13.24 -12.36
N SER A 73 37.64 -13.72 -13.51
CA SER A 73 38.52 -14.89 -13.59
C SER A 73 39.93 -14.53 -13.12
N GLY A 74 40.28 -14.90 -11.89
CA GLY A 74 41.63 -14.78 -11.34
C GLY A 74 41.72 -14.03 -10.00
N THR A 75 42.91 -14.02 -9.41
CA THR A 75 43.19 -13.39 -8.11
C THR A 75 43.76 -11.98 -8.22
N THR A 76 44.04 -11.50 -9.44
CA THR A 76 44.70 -10.21 -9.70
C THR A 76 43.81 -9.16 -10.37
N GLY A 77 42.63 -9.54 -10.87
CA GLY A 77 41.70 -8.58 -11.48
C GLY A 77 41.17 -7.60 -10.44
N THR A 78 41.34 -6.29 -10.69
CA THR A 78 40.93 -5.19 -9.79
C THR A 78 39.63 -4.52 -10.23
N THR A 79 39.16 -4.77 -11.45
CA THR A 79 37.90 -4.22 -11.96
C THR A 79 36.80 -5.27 -11.86
N ILE A 80 35.72 -4.95 -11.16
CA ILE A 80 34.56 -5.83 -10.94
C ILE A 80 33.35 -5.17 -11.60
N LYS A 81 32.59 -5.93 -12.37
CA LYS A 81 31.30 -5.48 -12.91
C LYS A 81 30.19 -5.71 -11.90
N VAL A 82 29.31 -4.73 -11.74
CA VAL A 82 28.25 -4.74 -10.73
C VAL A 82 26.95 -4.21 -11.32
N ASP A 83 25.82 -4.67 -10.78
CA ASP A 83 24.50 -4.26 -11.26
C ASP A 83 24.21 -2.78 -10.97
N THR A 84 24.64 -2.26 -9.82
CA THR A 84 24.37 -0.87 -9.41
C THR A 84 25.65 -0.11 -8.99
N PRO A 85 26.44 0.43 -9.94
CA PRO A 85 27.71 1.12 -9.62
C PRO A 85 27.52 2.35 -8.71
N LEU A 86 26.36 3.01 -8.75
CA LEU A 86 26.01 4.15 -7.89
C LEU A 86 25.88 3.80 -6.39
N ALA A 87 25.78 2.51 -6.04
CA ALA A 87 25.75 2.08 -4.65
C ALA A 87 27.13 2.17 -3.98
N PHE A 88 28.21 2.15 -4.78
CA PHE A 88 29.59 2.12 -4.31
C PHE A 88 30.15 3.54 -4.17
N MET A 89 30.97 3.73 -3.14
CA MET A 89 31.67 4.98 -2.88
C MET A 89 33.17 4.71 -2.82
N PRO A 90 34.01 5.60 -3.38
CA PRO A 90 35.43 5.57 -3.13
C PRO A 90 35.73 5.54 -1.62
N ASN A 91 36.73 4.77 -1.23
CA ASN A 91 37.15 4.53 0.15
C ASN A 91 36.08 3.84 1.02
N HIS A 92 35.14 3.10 0.43
CA HIS A 92 34.27 2.18 1.17
C HIS A 92 34.74 0.73 1.07
N LEU A 93 34.61 0.04 2.19
CA LEU A 93 34.84 -1.40 2.29
C LEU A 93 33.58 -2.18 1.92
N TRP A 94 33.77 -3.16 1.06
CA TRP A 94 32.77 -4.14 0.66
C TRP A 94 33.33 -5.54 0.82
N GLN A 95 32.49 -6.50 1.17
CA GLN A 95 32.91 -7.89 1.36
C GLN A 95 32.10 -8.82 0.47
N ASN A 96 32.76 -9.75 -0.20
CA ASN A 96 32.06 -10.82 -0.90
C ASN A 96 31.57 -11.85 0.12
N LYS A 97 30.26 -12.09 0.16
CA LYS A 97 29.61 -13.03 1.08
C LYS A 97 30.13 -14.46 0.93
N ARG A 98 30.50 -14.89 -0.28
CA ARG A 98 30.94 -16.27 -0.55
C ARG A 98 32.40 -16.48 -0.18
N THR A 99 33.29 -15.59 -0.59
CA THR A 99 34.74 -15.76 -0.37
C THR A 99 35.21 -15.21 0.97
N GLY A 100 34.44 -14.28 1.57
CA GLY A 100 34.83 -13.55 2.77
C GLY A 100 35.89 -12.47 2.50
N GLU A 101 36.30 -12.28 1.25
CA GLU A 101 37.29 -11.27 0.86
C GLU A 101 36.70 -9.87 0.98
N THR A 102 37.49 -8.96 1.57
CA THR A 102 37.16 -7.54 1.70
C THR A 102 37.92 -6.73 0.67
N TYR A 103 37.20 -5.82 0.00
CA TYR A 103 37.67 -4.92 -1.03
C TYR A 103 37.56 -3.48 -0.54
N LEU A 104 38.50 -2.64 -0.93
CA LEU A 104 38.38 -1.19 -0.82
C LEU A 104 38.09 -0.64 -2.22
N VAL A 105 37.03 0.14 -2.36
CA VAL A 105 36.68 0.75 -3.65
C VAL A 105 37.56 1.98 -3.90
N ASP A 106 38.26 2.01 -5.03
CA ASP A 106 39.09 3.16 -5.45
C ASP A 106 38.27 4.14 -6.29
N SER A 107 37.56 3.63 -7.30
CA SER A 107 36.73 4.42 -8.20
C SER A 107 35.55 3.63 -8.73
N THR A 108 34.53 4.35 -9.20
CA THR A 108 33.33 3.78 -9.81
C THR A 108 33.15 4.38 -11.20
N SER A 109 32.70 3.58 -12.16
CA SER A 109 32.44 3.99 -13.54
C SER A 109 31.04 3.59 -13.95
N GLU A 110 30.15 4.58 -14.04
CA GLU A 110 28.73 4.37 -14.39
C GLU A 110 28.55 3.87 -15.83
N GLY A 111 29.28 4.43 -16.79
CA GLY A 111 29.12 4.10 -18.21
C GLY A 111 29.54 2.68 -18.58
N ALA A 112 30.34 2.03 -17.72
CA ALA A 112 30.80 0.65 -17.92
C ALA A 112 30.21 -0.34 -16.90
N SER A 113 29.41 0.14 -15.94
CA SER A 113 28.92 -0.63 -14.79
C SER A 113 30.03 -1.37 -14.04
N THR A 114 31.17 -0.69 -13.82
CA THR A 114 32.34 -1.28 -13.17
C THR A 114 32.77 -0.49 -11.94
N ILE A 115 33.33 -1.20 -10.97
CA ILE A 115 34.06 -0.66 -9.84
C ILE A 115 35.53 -1.10 -9.93
N ASP A 116 36.44 -0.18 -9.63
CA ASP A 116 37.85 -0.50 -9.44
C ASP A 116 38.10 -0.63 -7.93
N VAL A 117 38.71 -1.73 -7.54
CA VAL A 117 38.93 -2.08 -6.14
C VAL A 117 40.36 -2.50 -5.87
N GLN A 118 40.83 -2.13 -4.68
CA GLN A 118 41.96 -2.74 -4.04
C GLN A 118 41.52 -4.01 -3.31
N ARG A 119 42.22 -5.11 -3.59
CA ARG A 119 41.95 -6.45 -3.05
C ARG A 119 42.82 -6.77 -1.84
N GLU A 120 42.52 -7.90 -1.20
CA GLU A 120 43.26 -8.42 -0.04
C GLU A 120 43.35 -7.46 1.15
N ILE A 121 42.33 -6.63 1.35
CA ILE A 121 42.30 -5.68 2.47
C ILE A 121 42.22 -6.44 3.80
N GLY A 122 43.20 -6.21 4.67
CA GLY A 122 43.33 -6.89 5.95
C GLY A 122 44.14 -8.19 5.91
N ARG A 123 44.71 -8.56 4.76
CA ARG A 123 45.67 -9.66 4.65
C ARG A 123 47.07 -9.17 5.05
N ASN A 124 47.72 -9.90 5.96
CA ASN A 124 49.15 -9.75 6.21
C ASN A 124 49.89 -10.86 5.45
N SER A 125 50.57 -10.49 4.37
CA SER A 125 51.30 -11.43 3.51
C SER A 125 52.45 -12.14 4.23
N SER A 126 53.02 -11.54 5.29
CA SER A 126 54.15 -12.09 6.03
C SER A 126 53.75 -13.19 7.00
N ASP A 127 52.56 -13.09 7.60
CA ASP A 127 52.07 -14.04 8.60
C ASP A 127 50.94 -14.93 8.07
N SER A 128 50.58 -14.81 6.79
CA SER A 128 49.48 -15.54 6.14
C SER A 128 48.13 -15.44 6.88
N THR A 129 47.93 -14.36 7.63
CA THR A 129 46.70 -14.05 8.35
C THR A 129 45.79 -13.16 7.49
N GLY A 130 44.49 -13.43 7.52
CA GLY A 130 43.48 -12.77 6.68
C GLY A 130 43.09 -13.57 5.43
N VAL A 131 42.15 -13.04 4.65
CA VAL A 131 41.57 -13.73 3.48
C VAL A 131 42.37 -13.36 2.21
N ALA A 132 42.78 -14.35 1.43
CA ALA A 132 43.46 -14.15 0.14
C ALA A 132 42.48 -13.71 -0.95
N ALA A 133 43.01 -13.08 -2.00
CA ALA A 133 42.23 -12.84 -3.20
C ALA A 133 41.71 -14.16 -3.79
N ALA A 134 40.39 -14.26 -3.99
CA ALA A 134 39.71 -15.43 -4.54
C ALA A 134 38.97 -15.09 -5.84
N ALA A 135 38.80 -16.07 -6.73
CA ALA A 135 37.99 -15.83 -7.95
C ALA A 135 36.56 -15.41 -7.56
N ILE A 136 36.04 -14.38 -8.22
CA ILE A 136 34.69 -13.86 -8.03
C ILE A 136 33.82 -14.46 -9.12
N ASN A 137 32.75 -15.12 -8.72
CA ASN A 137 31.80 -15.72 -9.65
C ASN A 137 30.73 -14.70 -10.03
N ASP A 138 30.13 -14.91 -11.19
CA ASP A 138 28.92 -14.21 -11.58
C ASP A 138 27.80 -14.46 -10.55
N GLY A 139 27.06 -13.41 -10.18
CA GLY A 139 26.01 -13.45 -9.17
C GLY A 139 26.49 -13.50 -7.70
N ASP A 140 27.80 -13.37 -7.44
CA ASP A 140 28.29 -13.24 -6.06
C ASP A 140 27.73 -11.96 -5.40
N THR A 141 27.27 -12.06 -4.15
CA THR A 141 26.73 -10.92 -3.40
C THR A 141 27.83 -10.19 -2.64
N LEU A 142 27.95 -8.88 -2.88
CA LEU A 142 28.79 -7.96 -2.14
C LEU A 142 27.99 -7.31 -1.01
N ILE A 143 28.58 -7.19 0.17
CA ILE A 143 27.98 -6.59 1.36
C ILE A 143 28.77 -5.34 1.74
N ARG A 144 28.08 -4.21 1.93
CA ARG A 144 28.70 -2.97 2.39
C ARG A 144 29.05 -3.04 3.88
N ILE A 145 30.29 -2.72 4.23
CA ILE A 145 30.75 -2.65 5.62
C ILE A 145 30.73 -1.20 6.11
N GLY A 146 31.41 -0.30 5.41
CA GLY A 146 31.53 1.10 5.83
C GLY A 146 32.76 1.81 5.24
N PRO A 147 32.95 3.10 5.56
CA PRO A 147 34.11 3.86 5.10
C PRO A 147 35.39 3.41 5.81
N SER A 148 36.51 3.42 5.08
CA SER A 148 37.86 3.27 5.63
C SER A 148 38.68 4.47 5.22
N LEU A 149 39.22 5.21 6.20
CA LEU A 149 39.94 6.46 5.98
C LEU A 149 41.36 6.36 6.54
N GLY A 150 42.32 6.89 5.80
CA GLY A 150 43.70 7.05 6.27
C GLY A 150 43.84 8.19 7.28
N GLU A 151 44.91 8.16 8.06
CA GLU A 151 45.20 9.06 9.19
C GLU A 151 45.29 10.56 8.81
N VAL A 152 45.39 10.88 7.50
CA VAL A 152 45.40 12.25 6.95
C VAL A 152 44.61 12.31 5.63
N SER A 153 43.45 11.65 5.55
CA SER A 153 42.66 11.64 4.31
C SER A 153 41.80 12.89 4.15
N THR A 154 41.61 13.35 2.91
CA THR A 154 40.62 14.37 2.56
C THR A 154 39.19 13.88 2.82
N ARG A 155 38.26 14.80 3.08
CA ARG A 155 36.84 14.50 3.25
C ARG A 155 36.33 13.67 2.05
N GLN A 156 35.59 12.61 2.33
CA GLN A 156 34.95 11.78 1.29
C GLN A 156 34.00 12.62 0.42
N THR A 157 33.91 12.25 -0.85
CA THR A 157 32.93 12.81 -1.78
C THR A 157 31.53 12.59 -1.22
N ALA A 158 30.79 13.68 -1.07
CA ALA A 158 29.43 13.65 -0.58
C ALA A 158 28.50 13.29 -1.74
N GLU A 159 28.11 12.02 -1.80
CA GLU A 159 27.04 11.58 -2.69
C GLU A 159 25.69 11.70 -1.97
N SER A 160 24.62 12.06 -2.69
CA SER A 160 23.24 12.09 -2.19
C SER A 160 22.42 11.01 -2.90
N THR A 161 21.41 10.45 -2.24
CA THR A 161 20.37 9.70 -2.96
C THR A 161 19.48 10.67 -3.72
N THR A 162 19.01 10.27 -4.90
CA THR A 162 18.03 11.01 -5.68
C THR A 162 16.64 10.59 -5.25
N THR A 163 15.77 11.56 -5.03
CA THR A 163 14.38 11.31 -4.62
C THR A 163 13.51 11.06 -5.85
N ASP A 164 12.72 10.00 -5.83
CA ASP A 164 11.80 9.64 -6.91
C ASP A 164 10.43 10.31 -6.72
N GLU A 165 9.88 10.89 -7.78
CA GLU A 165 8.54 11.49 -7.77
C GLU A 165 7.48 10.43 -8.14
N VAL A 166 6.70 10.00 -7.14
CA VAL A 166 5.50 9.19 -7.36
C VAL A 166 4.28 10.11 -7.39
N PHE A 167 3.32 9.85 -8.28
CA PHE A 167 2.17 10.73 -8.45
C PHE A 167 0.87 9.98 -8.68
N ASN A 168 -0.24 10.63 -8.37
CA ASN A 168 -1.58 10.17 -8.72
C ASN A 168 -2.50 11.35 -9.06
N TYR A 169 -3.71 11.04 -9.51
CA TYR A 169 -4.71 12.04 -9.88
C TYR A 169 -5.90 12.01 -8.92
N ALA A 170 -6.48 13.19 -8.66
CA ALA A 170 -7.81 13.30 -8.09
C ALA A 170 -8.85 13.08 -9.20
N GLU A 171 -9.69 12.07 -9.03
CA GLU A 171 -10.76 11.70 -9.94
C GLU A 171 -12.10 12.22 -9.42
N LYS A 172 -12.94 12.71 -10.35
CA LYS A 172 -14.28 13.14 -10.02
C LYS A 172 -15.20 11.92 -9.94
N LYS A 173 -15.80 11.68 -8.79
CA LYS A 173 -16.86 10.69 -8.60
C LYS A 173 -18.20 11.42 -8.52
N ARG A 174 -19.20 10.95 -9.27
CA ARG A 174 -20.54 11.53 -9.31
C ARG A 174 -21.59 10.42 -9.40
N TYR A 175 -22.62 10.51 -8.56
CA TYR A 175 -23.80 9.64 -8.58
C TYR A 175 -25.04 10.52 -8.49
N ASP A 176 -25.99 10.32 -9.39
CA ASP A 176 -27.17 11.19 -9.55
C ASP A 176 -28.46 10.36 -9.44
N PRO A 177 -28.99 10.12 -8.22
CA PRO A 177 -30.37 9.65 -8.08
C PRO A 177 -31.36 10.72 -8.56
N SER A 178 -32.26 10.34 -9.45
CA SER A 178 -33.31 11.19 -10.01
C SER A 178 -34.68 10.56 -9.81
N MET A 179 -35.70 11.37 -9.52
CA MET A 179 -37.09 10.93 -9.45
C MET A 179 -38.01 12.01 -9.98
N SER A 180 -39.04 11.63 -10.72
CA SER A 180 -40.02 12.60 -11.22
C SER A 180 -40.85 13.21 -10.10
N ASP A 181 -41.29 14.46 -10.27
CA ASP A 181 -42.07 15.17 -9.27
C ASP A 181 -43.45 14.53 -9.01
N VAL A 182 -44.03 13.86 -10.01
CA VAL A 182 -45.29 13.12 -9.88
C VAL A 182 -45.12 11.88 -9.03
N GLN A 183 -44.04 11.12 -9.23
CA GLN A 183 -43.75 9.93 -8.42
C GLN A 183 -43.46 10.32 -6.98
N ARG A 184 -42.73 11.41 -6.74
CA ARG A 184 -42.44 11.90 -5.38
C ARG A 184 -43.71 12.30 -4.61
N LYS A 185 -44.73 12.82 -5.31
CA LYS A 185 -46.03 13.17 -4.72
C LYS A 185 -46.93 11.96 -4.45
N THR A 186 -46.61 10.80 -5.04
CA THR A 186 -47.42 9.59 -4.90
C THR A 186 -46.93 8.80 -3.68
N GLU A 187 -47.81 8.58 -2.71
CA GLU A 187 -47.51 7.72 -1.55
C GLU A 187 -47.56 6.25 -1.98
N LEU A 188 -46.42 5.58 -1.94
CA LEU A 188 -46.34 4.13 -2.16
C LEU A 188 -46.65 3.39 -0.86
N ILE A 189 -47.27 2.21 -0.97
CA ILE A 189 -47.62 1.36 0.19
C ILE A 189 -46.39 1.02 1.06
N THR A 190 -45.20 1.06 0.47
CA THR A 190 -43.90 0.74 1.11
C THR A 190 -43.21 1.94 1.77
N GLY A 191 -43.83 3.13 1.81
CA GLY A 191 -43.27 4.34 2.42
C GLY A 191 -42.65 5.33 1.42
N ASN A 192 -41.78 6.23 1.92
CA ASN A 192 -41.16 7.29 1.11
C ASN A 192 -40.05 6.72 0.19
N ASP A 193 -40.36 6.55 -1.08
CA ASP A 193 -39.45 5.97 -2.08
C ASP A 193 -38.23 6.86 -2.35
N TRP A 194 -38.34 8.19 -2.23
CA TRP A 194 -37.19 9.08 -2.45
C TRP A 194 -36.05 8.84 -1.45
N GLU A 195 -36.37 8.77 -0.16
CA GLU A 195 -35.37 8.51 0.89
C GLU A 195 -34.73 7.13 0.71
N TYR A 196 -35.53 6.14 0.32
CA TYR A 196 -35.06 4.79 0.03
C TYR A 196 -34.10 4.76 -1.17
N GLN A 197 -34.43 5.41 -2.29
CA GLN A 197 -33.55 5.47 -3.47
C GLN A 197 -32.25 6.23 -3.16
N LEU A 198 -32.33 7.31 -2.38
CA LEU A 198 -31.17 8.08 -1.97
C LEU A 198 -30.22 7.23 -1.11
N ASP A 199 -30.75 6.57 -0.07
CA ASP A 199 -29.97 5.70 0.81
C ASP A 199 -29.33 4.55 0.03
N LYS A 200 -30.11 3.87 -0.82
CA LYS A 200 -29.59 2.81 -1.70
C LYS A 200 -28.46 3.29 -2.60
N THR A 201 -28.57 4.49 -3.17
CA THR A 201 -27.52 5.06 -4.02
C THR A 201 -26.28 5.43 -3.21
N MET A 202 -26.43 5.94 -1.99
CA MET A 202 -25.29 6.17 -1.08
C MET A 202 -24.54 4.89 -0.74
N LYS A 203 -25.25 3.79 -0.50
CA LYS A 203 -24.66 2.47 -0.23
C LYS A 203 -23.90 1.94 -1.43
N GLN A 204 -24.48 2.05 -2.63
CA GLN A 204 -23.82 1.67 -3.87
C GLN A 204 -22.55 2.50 -4.10
N ALA A 205 -22.62 3.82 -3.94
CA ALA A 205 -21.48 4.71 -4.09
C ALA A 205 -20.31 4.36 -3.17
N ARG A 206 -20.59 3.91 -1.94
CA ARG A 206 -19.57 3.44 -0.99
C ARG A 206 -18.92 2.12 -1.43
N LYS A 207 -19.72 1.16 -1.90
CA LYS A 207 -19.20 -0.11 -2.45
C LYS A 207 -18.29 0.13 -3.65
N ASP A 208 -18.75 0.97 -4.58
CA ASP A 208 -18.00 1.32 -5.78
C ASP A 208 -16.72 2.10 -5.46
N LEU A 209 -16.79 2.99 -4.46
CA LEU A 209 -15.62 3.72 -3.99
C LEU A 209 -14.58 2.80 -3.35
N ASN A 210 -15.02 1.86 -2.49
CA ASN A 210 -14.10 0.91 -1.89
C ASN A 210 -13.44 0.02 -2.95
N GLY A 211 -14.22 -0.45 -3.93
CA GLY A 211 -13.69 -1.21 -5.05
C GLY A 211 -12.64 -0.43 -5.84
N TRP A 212 -12.92 0.83 -6.16
CA TRP A 212 -11.98 1.72 -6.84
C TRP A 212 -10.67 1.92 -6.07
N LEU A 213 -10.69 1.96 -4.74
CA LEU A 213 -9.46 2.03 -3.95
C LEU A 213 -8.55 0.82 -4.13
N TYR A 214 -9.10 -0.36 -4.41
CA TYR A 214 -8.31 -1.55 -4.69
C TYR A 214 -7.82 -1.61 -6.13
N ILE A 215 -8.73 -1.46 -7.09
CA ILE A 215 -8.46 -1.79 -8.51
C ILE A 215 -8.30 -0.58 -9.44
N GLY A 216 -8.38 0.65 -8.92
CA GLY A 216 -8.22 1.85 -9.71
C GLY A 216 -6.91 1.84 -10.51
N GLU A 217 -6.95 2.32 -11.75
CA GLU A 217 -5.78 2.44 -12.60
C GLU A 217 -5.49 3.91 -12.90
N ARG A 218 -4.22 4.30 -12.75
CA ARG A 218 -3.81 5.67 -13.01
C ARG A 218 -3.73 5.92 -14.51
N ASN A 219 -4.62 6.76 -15.04
CA ASN A 219 -4.61 7.12 -16.46
C ASN A 219 -5.14 8.55 -16.69
N LYS A 220 -4.72 9.17 -17.79
CA LYS A 220 -5.29 10.42 -18.31
C LYS A 220 -5.72 10.19 -19.75
N ALA A 221 -7.02 10.10 -19.97
CA ALA A 221 -7.58 9.84 -21.30
C ALA A 221 -8.46 11.00 -21.77
N GLN A 222 -8.50 11.20 -23.08
CA GLN A 222 -9.48 12.04 -23.75
C GLN A 222 -10.61 11.14 -24.25
N ILE A 223 -11.79 11.28 -23.68
CA ILE A 223 -12.99 10.53 -24.08
C ILE A 223 -14.05 11.57 -24.43
N ASN A 224 -14.67 11.45 -25.60
CA ASN A 224 -15.71 12.40 -26.06
C ASN A 224 -15.30 13.88 -25.95
N SER A 225 -14.05 14.21 -26.29
CA SER A 225 -13.46 15.57 -26.19
C SER A 225 -13.37 16.14 -24.77
N GLN A 226 -13.58 15.32 -23.74
CA GLN A 226 -13.41 15.68 -22.34
C GLN A 226 -12.18 14.96 -21.77
N THR A 227 -11.44 15.63 -20.89
CA THR A 227 -10.29 15.01 -20.21
C THR A 227 -10.77 14.27 -18.98
N HIS A 228 -10.66 12.94 -19.01
CA HIS A 228 -10.89 12.07 -17.89
C HIS A 228 -9.58 11.80 -17.16
N TRP A 229 -9.64 11.88 -15.83
CA TRP A 229 -8.52 11.64 -14.93
C TRP A 229 -8.89 10.45 -14.08
N PHE A 230 -8.11 9.39 -14.17
CA PHE A 230 -8.31 8.16 -13.42
C PHE A 230 -7.23 8.06 -12.34
N SER A 231 -7.65 7.73 -11.13
CA SER A 231 -6.74 7.51 -10.00
C SER A 231 -6.34 6.05 -9.91
N GLY A 232 -5.05 5.81 -9.63
CA GLY A 232 -4.56 4.49 -9.22
C GLY A 232 -5.09 4.11 -7.84
N GLY A 233 -5.37 2.81 -7.67
CA GLY A 233 -5.66 2.14 -6.40
C GLY A 233 -4.47 1.32 -5.91
N LEU A 234 -4.65 0.57 -4.82
CA LEU A 234 -3.59 -0.24 -4.19
C LEU A 234 -2.95 -1.24 -5.16
N ASN A 235 -3.73 -1.86 -6.04
CA ASN A 235 -3.22 -2.82 -7.02
C ASN A 235 -2.24 -2.20 -8.03
N PHE A 236 -2.41 -0.90 -8.34
CA PHE A 236 -1.52 -0.19 -9.26
C PHE A 236 -0.18 0.17 -8.58
N PHE A 237 -0.21 0.51 -7.29
CA PHE A 237 0.98 0.89 -6.55
C PHE A 237 1.77 -0.29 -5.98
N ILE A 238 1.13 -1.45 -5.77
CA ILE A 238 1.79 -2.67 -5.27
C ILE A 238 2.00 -3.63 -6.45
N SER A 239 3.16 -3.53 -7.08
CA SER A 239 3.57 -4.27 -8.28
C SER A 239 4.73 -5.25 -8.06
N SER A 240 5.70 -4.92 -7.21
CA SER A 240 6.91 -5.72 -6.94
C SER A 240 6.77 -6.65 -5.74
N ASN A 241 6.05 -6.23 -4.69
CA ASN A 241 5.85 -7.03 -3.47
C ASN A 241 4.62 -7.94 -3.60
N LEU A 242 4.68 -8.88 -4.53
CA LEU A 242 3.58 -9.78 -4.88
C LEU A 242 3.99 -11.24 -4.68
N GLU A 243 3.21 -11.94 -3.86
CA GLU A 243 3.26 -13.39 -3.79
C GLU A 243 2.03 -14.00 -4.48
N THR A 244 2.26 -14.96 -5.36
CA THR A 244 1.20 -15.73 -6.02
C THR A 244 1.27 -17.16 -5.53
N VAL A 245 0.29 -17.53 -4.72
CA VAL A 245 0.14 -18.90 -4.20
C VAL A 245 -0.98 -19.57 -4.98
N PRO A 246 -0.68 -20.49 -5.93
CA PRO A 246 -1.71 -21.22 -6.64
C PRO A 246 -2.32 -22.29 -5.71
N GLY A 247 -3.42 -21.94 -5.03
CA GLY A 247 -4.20 -22.89 -4.25
C GLY A 247 -3.94 -22.81 -2.75
N THR A 248 -3.32 -23.85 -2.18
CA THR A 248 -3.20 -23.98 -0.72
C THR A 248 -2.07 -23.13 -0.14
N LEU A 249 -2.41 -22.19 0.72
CA LEU A 249 -1.48 -21.40 1.50
C LEU A 249 -0.85 -22.26 2.60
N HIS A 250 0.46 -22.39 2.52
CA HIS A 250 1.29 -23.06 3.51
C HIS A 250 1.84 -22.02 4.49
N GLU A 251 1.79 -22.33 5.78
CA GLU A 251 2.25 -21.42 6.84
C GLU A 251 3.69 -20.95 6.62
N HIS A 252 4.60 -21.86 6.26
CA HIS A 252 6.00 -21.50 6.04
C HIS A 252 6.19 -20.51 4.88
N ALA A 253 5.42 -20.68 3.80
CA ALA A 253 5.48 -19.77 2.66
C ALA A 253 4.90 -18.40 3.03
N PHE A 254 3.81 -18.38 3.81
CA PHE A 254 3.20 -17.16 4.31
C PHE A 254 4.15 -16.39 5.25
N ASP A 255 4.80 -17.09 6.17
CA ASP A 255 5.77 -16.52 7.10
C ASP A 255 7.01 -15.96 6.41
N GLN A 256 7.53 -16.68 5.41
CA GLN A 256 8.66 -16.23 4.61
C GLN A 256 8.29 -14.95 3.83
N TRP A 257 7.15 -14.94 3.16
CA TRP A 257 6.65 -13.76 2.45
C TRP A 257 6.44 -12.56 3.37
N LEU A 258 5.84 -12.77 4.55
CA LEU A 258 5.68 -11.72 5.54
C LEU A 258 7.03 -11.16 6.00
N ALA A 259 8.02 -12.01 6.25
CA ALA A 259 9.34 -11.59 6.73
C ALA A 259 10.17 -10.86 5.65
N ASP A 260 10.20 -11.41 4.43
CA ASP A 260 11.10 -10.97 3.37
C ASP A 260 10.55 -9.77 2.58
N GLU A 261 9.23 -9.69 2.41
CA GLU A 261 8.58 -8.68 1.58
C GLU A 261 7.65 -7.77 2.39
N ALA A 262 6.50 -8.29 2.81
CA ALA A 262 5.38 -7.46 3.26
C ALA A 262 5.65 -6.71 4.58
N MET A 263 6.47 -7.24 5.49
CA MET A 263 6.80 -6.59 6.77
C MET A 263 8.24 -6.11 6.87
N ARG A 264 9.10 -6.37 5.88
CA ARG A 264 10.55 -6.04 5.96
C ARG A 264 10.80 -4.59 6.33
N TYR A 265 10.07 -3.68 5.67
CA TYR A 265 10.16 -2.24 5.85
C TYR A 265 8.87 -1.65 6.43
N GLY A 266 8.97 -0.47 7.06
CA GLY A 266 7.81 0.26 7.58
C GLY A 266 7.56 -0.06 9.04
N ARG A 267 6.32 0.20 9.50
CA ARG A 267 5.97 -0.02 10.90
C ARG A 267 5.89 -1.52 11.26
N PRO A 268 6.16 -1.86 12.53
CA PRO A 268 6.03 -3.24 13.02
C PRO A 268 4.58 -3.71 13.09
N GLU A 269 3.63 -2.77 13.14
CA GLU A 269 2.20 -3.05 13.09
C GLU A 269 1.63 -2.64 11.73
N LYS A 270 1.00 -3.57 11.03
CA LYS A 270 0.34 -3.33 9.75
C LYS A 270 -1.06 -3.92 9.74
N THR A 271 -1.89 -3.46 8.81
CA THR A 271 -3.24 -3.98 8.61
C THR A 271 -3.28 -4.83 7.34
N MET A 272 -3.75 -6.07 7.46
CA MET A 272 -4.07 -6.92 6.32
C MET A 272 -5.56 -6.84 6.03
N LEU A 273 -5.89 -6.41 4.82
CA LEU A 273 -7.23 -6.45 4.26
C LEU A 273 -7.34 -7.72 3.43
N ALA A 274 -8.12 -8.66 3.92
CA ALA A 274 -8.18 -10.02 3.41
C ALA A 274 -9.57 -10.36 2.87
N SER A 275 -9.62 -11.17 1.81
CA SER A 275 -10.84 -11.86 1.43
C SER A 275 -11.19 -12.97 2.44
N MET A 276 -12.45 -13.38 2.48
CA MET A 276 -12.93 -14.48 3.33
C MET A 276 -12.13 -15.78 3.12
N ASN A 277 -11.70 -16.10 1.89
CA ASN A 277 -10.91 -17.30 1.63
C ASN A 277 -9.52 -17.24 2.27
N MET A 278 -8.90 -16.06 2.30
CA MET A 278 -7.62 -15.87 2.98
C MET A 278 -7.78 -16.00 4.50
N ILE A 279 -8.83 -15.41 5.08
CA ILE A 279 -9.11 -15.55 6.51
C ILE A 279 -9.42 -17.00 6.88
N ARG A 280 -10.19 -17.71 6.05
CA ARG A 280 -10.43 -19.15 6.23
C ARG A 280 -9.14 -19.96 6.16
N ALA A 281 -8.22 -19.63 5.25
CA ALA A 281 -6.91 -20.28 5.16
C ALA A 281 -6.10 -20.06 6.44
N LEU A 282 -6.06 -18.84 6.97
CA LEU A 282 -5.37 -18.52 8.23
C LEU A 282 -6.01 -19.20 9.45
N ASN A 283 -7.34 -19.21 9.52
CA ASN A 283 -8.07 -19.93 10.57
C ASN A 283 -7.82 -21.44 10.49
N HIS A 284 -7.66 -22.00 9.27
CA HIS A 284 -7.31 -23.41 9.09
C HIS A 284 -5.91 -23.71 9.64
N ILE A 285 -4.92 -22.86 9.32
CA ILE A 285 -3.56 -22.97 9.88
C ILE A 285 -3.62 -22.95 11.41
N GLY A 286 -4.36 -22.00 12.00
CA GLY A 286 -4.52 -21.91 13.45
C GLY A 286 -5.25 -23.10 14.08
N LYS A 287 -6.24 -23.67 13.39
CA LYS A 287 -6.98 -24.85 13.86
C LYS A 287 -6.12 -26.10 13.93
N ASP A 288 -5.19 -26.27 13.00
CA ASP A 288 -4.28 -27.43 12.97
C ASP A 288 -3.31 -27.46 14.16
N TYR A 289 -3.13 -26.34 14.89
CA TYR A 289 -2.34 -26.27 16.11
C TYR A 289 -3.09 -26.70 17.38
N ILE A 290 -4.42 -26.70 17.36
CA ILE A 290 -5.22 -26.96 18.57
C ILE A 290 -5.74 -28.39 18.55
N SER A 291 -5.15 -29.27 19.34
CA SER A 291 -5.72 -30.58 19.67
C SER A 291 -6.56 -30.46 20.95
N ILE A 292 -7.88 -30.63 20.82
CA ILE A 292 -8.77 -30.75 21.98
C ILE A 292 -8.94 -32.25 22.28
N GLU A 293 -8.48 -32.69 23.45
CA GLU A 293 -8.76 -34.04 23.93
C GLU A 293 -10.26 -34.17 24.22
N ARG A 294 -10.98 -34.94 23.39
CA ARG A 294 -12.42 -35.18 23.50
C ARG A 294 -12.81 -36.13 24.64
N ALA A 295 -11.99 -36.24 25.69
CA ALA A 295 -12.06 -37.38 26.60
C ALA A 295 -13.22 -37.35 27.61
N ASN A 296 -13.90 -36.22 27.87
CA ASN A 296 -14.99 -36.16 28.87
C ASN A 296 -15.97 -34.99 28.66
N LEU A 297 -16.59 -34.83 27.49
CA LEU A 297 -17.64 -33.81 27.32
C LEU A 297 -18.97 -34.45 26.95
N GLY A 298 -19.81 -34.55 27.98
CA GLY A 298 -21.19 -34.99 27.89
C GLY A 298 -22.02 -34.09 26.98
N THR A 299 -22.84 -34.74 26.19
CA THR A 299 -23.89 -34.26 25.31
C THR A 299 -24.61 -32.99 25.82
N LYS A 300 -24.24 -31.82 25.30
CA LYS A 300 -25.10 -30.77 24.70
C LYS A 300 -24.32 -29.45 24.54
N ASP A 301 -24.33 -28.91 23.32
CA ASP A 301 -23.87 -27.59 22.91
C ASP A 301 -22.36 -27.28 23.05
N MET A 302 -21.56 -27.97 22.25
CA MET A 302 -20.15 -27.60 22.03
C MET A 302 -20.01 -26.82 20.72
N ALA A 303 -19.90 -25.50 20.81
CA ALA A 303 -19.49 -24.67 19.68
C ALA A 303 -17.96 -24.78 19.49
N LEU A 304 -17.52 -25.29 18.34
CA LEU A 304 -16.11 -25.40 17.98
C LEU A 304 -15.78 -24.32 16.93
N GLY A 305 -14.87 -23.40 17.26
CA GLY A 305 -14.41 -22.37 16.34
C GLY A 305 -13.17 -21.62 16.84
N ILE A 306 -12.39 -21.11 15.91
CA ILE A 306 -11.23 -20.22 16.16
C ILE A 306 -11.39 -19.04 15.20
N SER A 307 -11.11 -17.84 15.71
CA SER A 307 -11.08 -16.62 14.91
C SER A 307 -9.73 -15.95 15.09
N VAL A 308 -8.93 -15.90 14.03
CA VAL A 308 -7.63 -15.23 14.00
C VAL A 308 -7.83 -13.78 13.56
N THR A 309 -7.79 -12.86 14.53
CA THR A 309 -7.93 -11.40 14.30
C THR A 309 -6.59 -10.68 14.21
N LYS A 310 -5.56 -11.25 14.85
CA LYS A 310 -4.19 -10.76 14.82
C LYS A 310 -3.24 -11.90 14.57
N PHE A 311 -2.29 -11.69 13.66
CA PHE A 311 -1.22 -12.64 13.37
C PHE A 311 0.11 -12.04 13.77
N MET A 312 0.95 -12.81 14.46
CA MET A 312 2.32 -12.40 14.81
C MET A 312 3.28 -13.09 13.85
N SER A 313 4.00 -12.30 13.06
CA SER A 313 5.06 -12.79 12.19
C SER A 313 6.22 -13.37 13.02
N PRO A 314 7.00 -14.34 12.49
CA PRO A 314 8.20 -14.86 13.14
C PRO A 314 9.22 -13.79 13.56
N THR A 315 9.19 -12.62 12.92
CA THR A 315 10.06 -11.48 13.29
C THR A 315 9.54 -10.68 14.49
N GLY A 316 8.45 -11.12 15.16
CA GLY A 316 7.82 -10.43 16.28
C GLY A 316 6.97 -9.21 15.89
N ARG A 317 6.67 -9.05 14.60
CA ARG A 317 5.80 -7.98 14.06
C ARG A 317 4.35 -8.42 14.03
N THR A 318 3.40 -7.48 14.14
CA THR A 318 1.97 -7.78 14.28
C THR A 318 1.18 -7.36 13.05
N LEU A 319 0.26 -8.22 12.64
CA LEU A 319 -0.65 -8.01 11.52
C LEU A 319 -2.08 -8.02 12.04
N ASN A 320 -2.79 -6.90 11.90
CA ASN A 320 -4.21 -6.84 12.20
C ASN A 320 -5.00 -7.29 10.96
N ILE A 321 -5.79 -8.35 11.10
CA ILE A 321 -6.55 -8.93 9.99
C ILE A 321 -7.95 -8.34 10.01
N LEU A 322 -8.34 -7.76 8.89
CA LEU A 322 -9.69 -7.27 8.63
C LEU A 322 -10.17 -7.93 7.35
N GLU A 323 -11.40 -8.45 7.36
CA GLU A 323 -12.00 -8.84 6.09
C GLU A 323 -12.53 -7.62 5.35
N ASP A 324 -12.35 -7.64 4.03
CA ASP A 324 -13.06 -6.79 3.12
C ASP A 324 -13.95 -7.63 2.20
N ARG A 325 -15.26 -7.45 2.30
CA ARG A 325 -16.22 -8.23 1.50
C ARG A 325 -16.21 -7.86 0.01
N PHE A 326 -15.70 -6.68 -0.38
CA PHE A 326 -15.42 -6.41 -1.79
C PHE A 326 -14.41 -7.42 -2.37
N LEU A 327 -13.35 -7.71 -1.61
CA LEU A 327 -12.37 -8.72 -2.00
C LEU A 327 -12.98 -10.13 -1.98
N THR A 328 -13.86 -10.42 -1.03
CA THR A 328 -14.55 -11.72 -0.98
C THR A 328 -15.39 -11.99 -2.23
N GLU A 329 -16.11 -11.00 -2.75
CA GLU A 329 -17.01 -11.17 -3.90
C GLU A 329 -16.29 -11.11 -5.24
N ALA A 330 -15.34 -10.18 -5.43
CA ALA A 330 -14.71 -9.93 -6.73
C ALA A 330 -13.31 -10.55 -6.88
N PHE A 331 -12.55 -10.68 -5.79
CA PHE A 331 -11.15 -11.11 -5.79
C PHE A 331 -10.89 -12.16 -4.70
N SER A 332 -11.63 -13.26 -4.77
CA SER A 332 -11.55 -14.33 -3.78
C SER A 332 -10.13 -14.91 -3.73
N GLY A 333 -9.49 -14.92 -2.56
CA GLY A 333 -8.11 -15.40 -2.39
C GLY A 333 -7.05 -14.31 -2.49
N HIS A 334 -7.44 -13.04 -2.56
CA HIS A 334 -6.53 -11.90 -2.45
C HIS A 334 -6.46 -11.38 -1.02
N ALA A 335 -5.30 -10.86 -0.65
CA ALA A 335 -5.14 -9.99 0.51
C ALA A 335 -4.06 -8.93 0.27
N TYR A 336 -4.25 -7.78 0.91
CA TYR A 336 -3.36 -6.62 0.83
C TYR A 336 -2.86 -6.28 2.23
N VAL A 337 -1.55 -6.23 2.42
CA VAL A 337 -0.91 -5.75 3.64
C VAL A 337 -0.57 -4.28 3.45
N VAL A 338 -1.16 -3.42 4.27
CA VAL A 338 -1.07 -1.97 4.13
C VAL A 338 -0.66 -1.32 5.45
N ASP A 339 0.32 -0.42 5.37
CA ASP A 339 0.62 0.52 6.45
C ASP A 339 -0.28 1.77 6.32
N MET A 340 -1.27 1.88 7.21
CA MET A 340 -2.29 2.94 7.15
C MET A 340 -1.75 4.34 7.45
N ASN A 341 -0.53 4.48 7.99
CA ASN A 341 0.03 5.79 8.28
C ASN A 341 0.60 6.50 7.03
N VAL A 342 1.01 5.71 6.03
CA VAL A 342 1.58 6.21 4.77
C VAL A 342 0.57 6.23 3.62
N VAL A 343 -0.66 5.79 3.87
CA VAL A 343 -1.77 5.88 2.92
C VAL A 343 -2.68 7.04 3.31
N ARG A 344 -3.07 7.87 2.34
CA ARG A 344 -3.95 9.03 2.58
C ARG A 344 -4.96 9.17 1.45
N MET A 345 -6.18 9.56 1.80
CA MET A 345 -7.18 9.96 0.82
C MET A 345 -6.99 11.45 0.52
N ARG A 346 -6.61 11.78 -0.70
CA ARG A 346 -6.47 13.17 -1.15
C ARG A 346 -7.79 13.67 -1.70
N HIS A 347 -8.29 14.78 -1.16
CA HIS A 347 -9.41 15.51 -1.73
C HIS A 347 -8.93 16.86 -2.25
N PHE A 348 -9.50 17.28 -3.39
CA PHE A 348 -9.17 18.58 -3.96
C PHE A 348 -9.84 19.68 -3.13
N SER A 349 -9.06 20.59 -2.56
CA SER A 349 -9.60 21.75 -1.84
C SER A 349 -8.81 23.00 -2.20
N ASN A 350 -9.47 23.98 -2.81
CA ASN A 350 -8.85 25.25 -3.15
C ASN A 350 -9.90 26.37 -3.23
N ASN A 351 -9.51 27.62 -2.98
CA ASN A 351 -10.38 28.81 -3.07
C ASN A 351 -11.68 28.71 -2.25
N GLY A 352 -11.65 28.04 -1.09
CA GLY A 352 -12.83 27.84 -0.23
C GLY A 352 -13.83 26.81 -0.75
N LEU A 353 -13.55 26.17 -1.90
CA LEU A 353 -14.28 25.02 -2.40
C LEU A 353 -13.64 23.74 -1.88
N ASP A 354 -14.42 22.95 -1.18
CA ASP A 354 -14.03 21.64 -0.67
C ASP A 354 -14.60 20.55 -1.59
N GLY A 355 -13.71 19.75 -2.18
CA GLY A 355 -14.02 18.65 -3.09
C GLY A 355 -14.27 17.32 -2.37
N ARG A 356 -14.45 17.30 -1.04
CA ARG A 356 -14.99 16.13 -0.33
C ARG A 356 -16.30 15.66 -0.94
N LEU A 357 -16.62 14.39 -0.70
CA LEU A 357 -17.89 13.81 -1.11
C LEU A 357 -19.04 14.57 -0.42
N LYS A 358 -19.87 15.24 -1.21
CA LYS A 358 -20.99 16.08 -0.75
C LYS A 358 -22.27 15.67 -1.45
N LEU A 359 -23.36 15.71 -0.69
CA LEU A 359 -24.71 15.64 -1.25
C LEU A 359 -25.18 17.06 -1.58
N THR A 360 -25.45 17.31 -2.86
CA THR A 360 -26.05 18.57 -3.33
C THR A 360 -27.48 18.29 -3.77
N PRO A 361 -28.49 18.74 -3.02
CA PRO A 361 -29.88 18.55 -3.42
C PRO A 361 -30.24 19.46 -4.59
N ASN A 362 -31.22 19.04 -5.39
CA ASN A 362 -31.85 19.82 -6.46
C ASN A 362 -30.90 20.30 -7.56
N THR A 363 -30.03 19.42 -8.04
CA THR A 363 -29.14 19.68 -9.19
C THR A 363 -29.87 19.31 -10.48
N GLN A 364 -30.85 20.12 -10.87
CA GLN A 364 -31.67 19.90 -12.06
C GLN A 364 -31.25 20.80 -13.24
N ASP A 365 -31.50 20.33 -14.46
CA ASP A 365 -31.41 21.16 -15.65
C ASP A 365 -32.56 22.20 -15.67
N VAL A 366 -32.32 23.33 -16.33
CA VAL A 366 -33.35 24.34 -16.56
C VAL A 366 -34.46 23.69 -17.40
N ASP A 367 -35.71 23.80 -16.97
CA ASP A 367 -36.92 23.23 -17.59
C ASP A 367 -37.16 21.71 -17.43
N SER A 368 -36.47 21.03 -16.50
CA SER A 368 -36.79 19.65 -16.10
C SER A 368 -37.76 19.60 -14.90
N ASP A 369 -38.78 18.74 -14.97
CA ASP A 369 -39.76 18.44 -13.90
C ASP A 369 -39.33 17.22 -13.03
N ASP A 370 -38.01 17.02 -12.91
CA ASP A 370 -37.40 15.94 -12.14
C ASP A 370 -36.65 16.50 -10.93
N PHE A 371 -36.79 15.83 -9.79
CA PHE A 371 -35.95 16.08 -8.63
C PHE A 371 -34.68 15.23 -8.70
N VAL A 372 -33.54 15.89 -8.84
CA VAL A 372 -32.23 15.25 -8.90
C VAL A 372 -31.38 15.69 -7.71
N ALA A 373 -30.83 14.74 -6.97
CA ALA A 373 -29.78 15.00 -6.00
C ALA A 373 -28.45 14.46 -6.54
N THR A 374 -27.36 15.18 -6.33
CA THR A 374 -26.04 14.78 -6.81
C THR A 374 -25.13 14.49 -5.62
N ILE A 375 -24.58 13.28 -5.57
CA ILE A 375 -23.46 12.93 -4.68
C ILE A 375 -22.19 13.09 -5.51
N SER A 376 -21.34 14.06 -5.18
CA SER A 376 -20.09 14.26 -5.91
C SER A 376 -18.92 14.62 -5.04
N GLY A 377 -17.72 14.24 -5.47
CA GLY A 377 -16.45 14.62 -4.85
C GLY A 377 -15.29 14.38 -5.80
N ASP A 378 -14.20 15.12 -5.58
CA ASP A 378 -12.94 14.98 -6.30
C ASP A 378 -11.91 14.38 -5.34
N ILE A 379 -11.62 13.08 -5.52
CA ILE A 379 -10.82 12.29 -4.59
C ILE A 379 -9.79 11.43 -5.32
N GLY A 380 -8.66 11.17 -4.66
CA GLY A 380 -7.57 10.32 -5.16
C GLY A 380 -6.86 9.62 -4.01
N LEU A 381 -6.20 8.50 -4.30
CA LEU A 381 -5.43 7.75 -3.29
C LEU A 381 -3.95 8.14 -3.36
N GLU A 382 -3.39 8.57 -2.23
CA GLU A 382 -1.94 8.65 -2.03
C GLU A 382 -1.48 7.40 -1.31
N VAL A 383 -0.64 6.61 -1.96
CA VAL A 383 0.03 5.47 -1.37
C VAL A 383 1.49 5.86 -1.25
N GLY A 384 2.04 5.82 -0.03
CA GLY A 384 3.47 6.02 0.19
C GLY A 384 4.32 4.89 -0.41
N PRO A 385 5.57 4.74 0.04
CA PRO A 385 6.51 3.86 -0.62
C PRO A 385 6.05 2.42 -0.64
N GLU A 386 6.05 1.85 -1.84
CA GLU A 386 5.57 0.50 -2.13
C GLU A 386 6.20 -0.56 -1.20
N LYS A 387 7.46 -0.37 -0.81
CA LYS A 387 8.20 -1.26 0.10
C LYS A 387 7.50 -1.47 1.46
N HIS A 388 6.58 -0.60 1.86
CA HIS A 388 5.79 -0.75 3.09
C HIS A 388 4.52 -1.57 2.91
N HIS A 389 4.21 -1.97 1.69
CA HIS A 389 3.00 -2.67 1.32
C HIS A 389 3.32 -4.03 0.70
N GLY A 390 2.35 -4.93 0.69
CA GLY A 390 2.49 -6.23 0.06
C GLY A 390 1.13 -6.77 -0.40
N LYS A 391 1.16 -7.62 -1.42
CA LYS A 391 -0.04 -8.25 -1.97
C LYS A 391 0.17 -9.76 -2.09
N ILE A 392 -0.84 -10.53 -1.70
CA ILE A 392 -0.88 -11.97 -1.92
C ILE A 392 -2.13 -12.34 -2.73
N THR A 393 -1.98 -13.30 -3.64
CA THR A 393 -3.01 -13.69 -4.61
C THR A 393 -3.10 -15.20 -4.78
N GLY A 394 -4.27 -15.69 -5.20
CA GLY A 394 -4.49 -17.09 -5.61
C GLY A 394 -4.84 -18.08 -4.49
N VAL A 395 -5.03 -17.61 -3.25
CA VAL A 395 -5.26 -18.49 -2.09
C VAL A 395 -6.68 -19.07 -2.09
N THR A 396 -6.80 -20.40 -2.12
CA THR A 396 -8.09 -21.11 -2.09
C THR A 396 -8.32 -21.91 -0.81
N ALA A 397 -7.25 -22.33 -0.12
CA ALA A 397 -7.29 -23.09 1.12
C ALA A 397 -6.05 -22.80 1.97
N GLY A 398 -6.06 -23.21 3.26
CA GLY A 398 -4.88 -23.17 4.12
C GLY A 398 -4.48 -24.57 4.53
N ALA A 399 -3.18 -24.83 4.69
CA ALA A 399 -2.67 -26.06 5.25
C ALA A 399 -1.42 -25.82 6.09
N ARG A 400 -1.23 -26.67 7.10
CA ARG A 400 0.01 -26.75 7.87
C ARG A 400 1.13 -27.40 7.06
N GLY A 401 2.37 -26.92 7.22
CA GLY A 401 3.58 -27.52 6.64
C GLY A 401 4.17 -26.72 5.49
N ARG A 402 5.14 -27.32 4.77
CA ARG A 402 5.76 -26.77 3.56
C ARG A 402 5.10 -27.38 2.33
N SER A 403 4.95 -26.61 1.25
CA SER A 403 4.50 -27.14 -0.04
C SER A 403 5.38 -28.33 -0.43
N VAL A 404 4.76 -29.47 -0.72
CA VAL A 404 5.43 -30.60 -1.36
C VAL A 404 5.48 -30.22 -2.85
N SER A 405 6.68 -29.97 -3.34
CA SER A 405 7.00 -29.46 -4.68
C SER A 405 6.22 -30.12 -5.81
#